data_AF-A0A383BI66-F1
#
_entry.id   AF-A0A383BI66-F1
#
_cell.length_a   1.000
_cell.length_b   1.000
_cell.length_c   1.000
_cell.angle_alpha   90.00
_cell.angle_beta   90.00
_cell.angle_gamma   90.00
#
_symmetry.space_group_name_H-M   'P 1'
#
loop_
_entity.id
_entity.type
_entity.pdbx_description
1 polymer ?
#
loop_
_entity_poly.entity_id
_entity_poly.type
_entity_poly.pdbx_seq_one_letter_code
_entity_poly.pdbx_strand_id
1 'polypeptide(L)'
;VPKVTKISSEHSGINPDSDVASDGFERSSPLRRQYLEIKKQNPDAIVLFRLGDFYETFDEDAHTASSVLEITLTGRDMGKAGRVPMAG
;
A
#
# COMPACT_ATOMS: atom_id res chain seq x y z
N VAL A 1 -28.07 23.28 -48.23
CA VAL A 1 -28.65 23.16 -46.86
C VAL A 1 -28.22 21.83 -46.24
N PRO A 2 -27.19 21.80 -45.39
CA PRO A 2 -26.90 20.62 -44.59
C PRO A 2 -27.93 20.50 -43.46
N LYS A 3 -28.55 19.33 -43.32
CA LYS A 3 -29.48 19.02 -42.22
C LYS A 3 -28.68 18.85 -40.92
N VAL A 4 -29.01 19.68 -39.95
CA VAL A 4 -28.55 19.63 -38.55
C VAL A 4 -29.15 18.39 -37.90
N THR A 5 -28.29 17.50 -37.40
CA THR A 5 -28.69 16.42 -36.48
C THR A 5 -28.54 16.90 -35.04
N LYS A 6 -29.59 16.64 -34.26
CA LYS A 6 -29.89 17.19 -32.94
C LYS A 6 -28.82 16.86 -31.87
N ILE A 7 -28.48 17.93 -31.17
CA ILE A 7 -28.11 18.07 -29.75
C ILE A 7 -29.19 17.50 -28.81
N SER A 8 -28.75 16.65 -27.88
CA SER A 8 -29.27 16.27 -26.54
C SER A 8 -28.15 15.37 -26.01
N SER A 9 -27.59 15.40 -24.80
CA SER A 9 -27.99 15.70 -23.42
C SER A 9 -26.78 15.17 -22.62
N GLU A 10 -26.32 15.63 -21.47
CA GLU A 10 -26.72 16.59 -20.47
C GLU A 10 -25.56 16.66 -19.47
N HIS A 11 -25.43 17.81 -18.82
CA HIS A 11 -24.92 18.01 -17.46
C HIS A 11 -23.54 17.45 -17.05
N SER A 12 -22.58 18.39 -17.09
CA SER A 12 -21.75 18.77 -15.94
C SER A 12 -22.09 18.04 -14.64
N GLY A 13 -21.16 17.20 -14.21
CA GLY A 13 -21.09 16.63 -12.88
C GLY A 13 -19.64 16.25 -12.59
N ILE A 14 -18.79 17.26 -12.37
CA ILE A 14 -17.58 17.04 -11.56
C ILE A 14 -18.12 16.76 -10.16
N ASN A 15 -18.10 15.51 -9.72
CA ASN A 15 -18.24 15.17 -8.30
C ASN A 15 -16.82 15.23 -7.71
N PRO A 16 -16.47 16.21 -6.87
CA PRO A 16 -15.15 16.30 -6.26
C PRO A 16 -15.02 15.45 -4.98
N ASP A 17 -16.10 14.80 -4.53
CA ASP A 17 -16.17 14.19 -3.20
C ASP A 17 -16.72 12.77 -3.25
N SER A 18 -15.88 11.78 -3.60
CA SER A 18 -15.90 10.41 -3.03
C SER A 18 -14.88 9.56 -3.77
N ASP A 19 -14.00 8.89 -3.00
CA ASP A 19 -13.07 7.82 -3.41
C ASP A 19 -11.59 8.22 -3.60
N VAL A 20 -11.11 9.16 -2.79
CA VAL A 20 -9.70 9.17 -2.36
C VAL A 20 -9.48 8.09 -1.30
N ALA A 21 -9.11 6.85 -1.70
CA ALA A 21 -8.25 5.88 -0.97
C ALA A 21 -8.50 4.39 -1.31
N SER A 22 -8.53 3.97 -2.57
CA SER A 22 -8.70 2.53 -2.91
C SER A 22 -7.60 1.90 -3.77
N ASP A 23 -6.61 2.65 -4.26
CA ASP A 23 -5.77 2.15 -5.38
C ASP A 23 -4.39 1.53 -4.98
N GLY A 24 -4.11 1.38 -3.68
CA GLY A 24 -2.83 0.85 -3.18
C GLY A 24 -2.82 -0.63 -2.77
N PHE A 25 -3.96 -1.15 -2.31
CA PHE A 25 -4.05 -2.47 -1.68
C PHE A 25 -4.18 -3.61 -2.71
N GLU A 26 -5.08 -3.45 -3.70
CA GLU A 26 -5.38 -4.46 -4.73
C GLU A 26 -4.23 -4.75 -5.70
N ARG A 27 -3.29 -3.81 -5.87
CA ARG A 27 -2.17 -3.93 -6.82
C ARG A 27 -0.81 -4.19 -6.14
N SER A 28 -0.80 -4.45 -4.84
CA SER A 28 0.42 -4.76 -4.09
C SER A 28 0.79 -6.25 -4.20
N SER A 29 2.08 -6.58 -3.98
CA SER A 29 2.54 -7.98 -4.05
C SER A 29 1.75 -8.87 -3.07
N PRO A 30 1.58 -10.18 -3.36
CA PRO A 30 0.88 -11.09 -2.43
C PRO A 30 1.42 -11.03 -1.00
N LEU A 31 2.74 -10.92 -0.85
CA LEU A 31 3.41 -10.75 0.44
C LEU A 31 2.97 -9.45 1.13
N ARG A 32 2.99 -8.31 0.43
CA ARG A 32 2.60 -7.01 1.02
C ARG A 32 1.14 -7.01 1.46
N ARG A 33 0.24 -7.61 0.68
CA ARG A 33 -1.18 -7.76 1.08
C ARG A 33 -1.33 -8.54 2.37
N GLN A 34 -0.66 -9.69 2.48
CA GLN A 34 -0.72 -10.53 3.68
C GLN A 34 -0.15 -9.81 4.91
N TYR A 35 0.98 -9.12 4.76
CA TYR A 35 1.57 -8.34 5.84
C TYR A 35 0.63 -7.22 6.32
N LEU A 36 0.09 -6.44 5.39
CA LEU A 36 -0.79 -5.31 5.73
C LEU A 36 -2.10 -5.77 6.38
N GLU A 37 -2.64 -6.92 5.97
CA GLU A 37 -3.83 -7.49 6.61
C GLU A 37 -3.55 -7.88 8.08
N ILE A 38 -2.42 -8.54 8.35
CA ILE A 38 -2.00 -8.88 9.72
C ILE A 38 -1.74 -7.61 10.54
N LYS A 39 -1.08 -6.61 9.94
CA LYS A 39 -0.78 -5.33 10.61
C LYS A 39 -2.06 -4.55 10.94
N LYS A 40 -3.06 -4.55 10.05
CA LYS A 40 -4.37 -3.93 10.30
C LYS A 40 -5.07 -4.52 11.52
N GLN A 41 -4.91 -5.82 11.76
CA GLN A 41 -5.47 -6.51 12.93
C GLN A 41 -4.67 -6.24 14.22
N ASN A 42 -3.43 -5.78 14.10
CA ASN A 42 -2.49 -5.54 15.21
C ASN A 42 -1.79 -4.18 15.05
N PRO A 43 -2.54 -3.05 15.05
CA PRO A 43 -1.98 -1.75 14.70
C PRO A 43 -0.86 -1.27 15.63
N ASP A 44 -0.95 -1.62 16.92
CA ASP A 44 -0.03 -1.16 17.97
C ASP A 44 1.12 -2.14 18.25
N ALA A 45 1.20 -3.26 17.51
CA ALA A 45 2.23 -4.27 17.71
C ALA A 45 3.21 -4.33 16.52
N ILE A 46 4.48 -4.64 16.79
CA ILE A 46 5.45 -4.96 15.74
C ILE A 46 5.11 -6.32 15.15
N VAL A 47 4.87 -6.38 13.84
CA VAL A 47 4.62 -7.64 13.13
C VAL A 47 5.95 -8.23 12.67
N LEU A 48 6.35 -9.34 13.30
CA LEU A 48 7.45 -10.19 12.85
C LEU A 48 6.93 -11.22 11.85
N PHE A 49 7.13 -10.96 10.56
CA PHE A 49 6.63 -11.79 9.47
C PHE A 49 7.68 -12.81 9.04
N ARG A 50 7.36 -14.10 9.19
CA ARG A 50 8.30 -15.17 8.82
C ARG A 50 8.48 -15.22 7.30
N LEU A 51 9.72 -15.10 6.85
CA LEU A 51 10.07 -15.25 5.46
C LEU A 51 11.33 -16.12 5.30
N GLY A 52 11.11 -17.39 4.96
CA GLY A 52 12.18 -18.40 5.00
C GLY A 52 12.61 -18.65 6.44
N ASP A 53 13.90 -18.44 6.70
CA ASP A 53 14.54 -18.67 8.00
C ASP A 53 14.56 -17.42 8.89
N PHE A 54 14.20 -16.25 8.34
CA PHE A 54 14.24 -14.97 9.04
C PHE A 54 12.84 -14.49 9.41
N TYR A 55 12.78 -13.63 10.44
CA TYR A 55 11.60 -12.87 10.80
C TYR A 55 11.82 -11.42 10.40
N GLU A 56 11.09 -10.99 9.38
CA GLU A 56 11.23 -9.67 8.77
C GLU A 56 10.07 -8.78 9.20
N THR A 57 10.35 -7.49 9.39
CA THR A 57 9.34 -6.47 9.63
C THR A 57 9.51 -5.31 8.66
N PHE A 58 8.42 -4.57 8.39
CA PHE A 58 8.35 -3.61 7.30
C PHE A 58 7.75 -2.26 7.71
N ASP A 59 7.95 -1.24 6.87
CA ASP A 59 7.43 0.11 7.05
C ASP A 59 7.89 0.69 8.41
N GLU A 60 7.00 1.30 9.21
CA GLU A 60 7.37 1.89 10.52
C GLU A 60 7.88 0.87 11.54
N ASP A 61 7.42 -0.38 11.45
CA ASP A 61 7.89 -1.43 12.35
C ASP A 61 9.38 -1.73 12.11
N ALA A 62 9.87 -1.60 10.88
CA ALA A 62 11.30 -1.74 10.54
C ALA A 62 12.16 -0.63 11.14
N HIS A 63 11.67 0.62 11.11
CA HIS A 63 12.35 1.73 11.76
C HIS A 63 12.45 1.52 13.28
N THR A 64 11.36 1.07 13.90
CA THR A 64 11.34 0.80 15.34
C THR A 64 12.26 -0.37 15.71
N ALA A 65 12.15 -1.50 15.00
CA ALA A 65 12.94 -2.70 15.27
C ALA A 65 14.43 -2.47 15.07
N SER A 66 14.84 -1.80 13.98
CA SER A 66 16.25 -1.49 13.72
C SER A 66 16.88 -0.62 14.82
N SER A 67 16.15 0.38 15.31
CA SER A 67 16.61 1.26 16.38
C SER A 67 16.71 0.54 17.72
N VAL A 68 15.67 -0.22 18.10
CA VAL A 68 15.59 -0.87 19.43
C VAL A 68 16.49 -2.10 19.54
N LEU A 69 16.60 -2.89 18.46
CA LEU A 69 17.35 -4.14 18.44
C LEU A 69 18.78 -3.99 17.90
N GLU A 70 19.15 -2.78 17.47
CA GLU A 70 20.44 -2.47 16.84
C GLU A 70 20.75 -3.36 15.61
N ILE A 71 19.71 -3.68 14.83
CA ILE A 71 19.83 -4.42 13.58
C ILE A 71 19.80 -3.48 12.38
N THR A 72 20.36 -3.94 11.25
CA THR A 72 20.47 -3.09 10.05
C THR A 72 19.09 -2.81 9.45
N LEU A 73 18.75 -1.53 9.32
CA LEU A 73 17.64 -1.08 8.48
C LEU A 73 18.03 -1.14 7.01
N THR A 74 17.32 -1.93 6.23
CA THR A 74 17.48 -2.02 4.78
C THR A 74 16.17 -1.68 4.08
N GLY A 75 16.09 -1.95 2.77
CA GLY A 75 14.83 -1.82 2.05
C GLY A 75 14.72 -2.84 0.94
N ARG A 76 13.53 -3.40 0.78
CA ARG A 76 13.19 -4.42 -0.21
C ARG A 76 12.28 -3.86 -1.29
N ASP A 77 12.56 -4.21 -2.54
CA ASP A 77 11.64 -3.93 -3.65
C ASP A 77 10.40 -4.83 -3.57
N MET A 78 9.22 -4.20 -3.50
CA MET A 78 7.91 -4.87 -3.46
C MET A 78 7.10 -4.57 -4.73
N GLY A 79 7.76 -4.44 -5.87
CA GLY A 79 7.14 -4.23 -7.17
C GLY A 79 6.57 -2.82 -7.29
N LYS A 80 5.27 -2.69 -7.54
CA LYS A 80 4.64 -1.36 -7.71
C LYS A 80 4.64 -0.50 -6.44
N ALA A 81 4.87 -1.08 -5.27
CA ALA A 81 5.05 -0.34 -4.02
C ALA A 81 6.45 0.29 -3.91
N GLY A 82 7.38 -0.06 -4.82
CA GLY A 82 8.76 0.38 -4.78
C GLY A 82 9.53 -0.23 -3.61
N ARG A 83 10.60 0.46 -3.19
CA ARG A 83 11.46 0.03 -2.09
C ARG A 83 10.81 0.36 -0.74
N VAL A 84 10.49 -0.68 0.02
CA VAL A 84 9.85 -0.61 1.34
C VAL A 84 10.92 -0.81 2.43
N PRO A 85 10.95 -0.01 3.51
CA PRO A 85 11.83 -0.25 4.65
C PRO A 85 11.64 -1.66 5.22
N MET A 86 12.74 -2.32 5.58
CA MET A 86 12.75 -3.70 6.07
C MET A 86 13.87 -3.90 7.09
N ALA A 87 13.61 -4.68 8.14
CA ALA A 87 14.60 -5.13 9.11
C ALA A 87 14.23 -6.54 9.61
N GLY A 88 15.21 -7.40 9.84
CA GLY A 88 15.02 -8.79 10.26
C GLY A 88 16.30 -9.60 10.28
#